data_AF-A0AAJ2UHA1-F1
#
_entry.id   AF-A0AAJ2UHA1-F1
#
_cell.length_a   1.000
_cell.length_b   1.000
_cell.length_c   1.000
_cell.angle_alpha   90.00
_cell.angle_beta   90.00
_cell.angle_gamma   90.00
#
_symmetry.space_group_name_H-M   'P 1'
#
loop_
_entity.id
_entity.type
_entity.pdbx_description
1 polymer ?
#
loop_
_entity_poly.entity_id
_entity_poly.type
_entity_poly.pdbx_seq_one_letter_code
_entity_poly.pdbx_strand_id
1 'polypeptide(L)'
;MAVLSTGFVIVGAYAKKIRKTLFAQFKDKIKDKEIVGKLAYASAQLNKVIFEIVVNKLRLEKGDLVKIMIEYDFDENKKEIVWKFDKLKIFSFRRVPQEEIEKVVEEVVEKLKEIKLYEVEKLGETVDEDLIFSVLKEGKEVGIIVTTKLDENSYLLKKVVVVDENPFEIEKVKIEVDGSLKECLSNIVNLETSLRKNISKEDAKKLLEQLKKKLE
;
A
#
# COMPACT_ATOMS: atom_id res chain seq x y z
N MET A 1 14.05 5.14 33.58
CA MET A 1 14.76 4.96 32.29
C MET A 1 13.82 5.32 31.17
N ALA A 2 14.21 6.26 30.32
CA ALA A 2 13.39 6.72 29.19
C ALA A 2 14.10 6.44 27.86
N VAL A 3 13.33 6.30 26.78
CA VAL A 3 13.87 6.03 25.44
C VAL A 3 13.51 7.19 24.52
N LEU A 4 14.51 7.79 23.89
CA LEU A 4 14.30 8.69 22.77
C LEU A 4 14.23 7.86 21.49
N SER A 5 13.12 7.93 20.77
CA SER A 5 12.93 7.30 19.47
C SER A 5 12.47 8.32 18.44
N THR A 6 13.17 8.41 17.30
CA THR A 6 12.79 9.35 16.23
C THR A 6 11.66 8.83 15.36
N GLY A 7 11.35 7.53 15.38
CA GLY A 7 10.66 6.87 14.27
C GLY A 7 11.50 6.97 12.98
N PHE A 8 10.89 6.65 11.83
CA PHE A 8 11.52 6.89 10.54
C PHE A 8 11.53 8.40 10.23
N VAL A 9 12.71 8.92 9.92
CA VAL A 9 12.90 10.33 9.57
C VAL A 9 13.94 10.41 8.47
N ILE A 10 13.73 11.35 7.55
CA ILE A 10 14.71 11.67 6.51
C ILE A 10 16.00 12.17 7.16
N VAL A 11 17.16 11.77 6.66
CA VAL A 11 18.49 12.17 7.20
C VAL A 11 18.61 13.69 7.28
N GLY A 12 18.13 14.43 6.29
CA GLY A 12 18.11 15.90 6.33
C GLY A 12 17.34 16.51 7.52
N ALA A 13 16.47 15.75 8.19
CA ALA A 13 15.59 16.23 9.26
C ALA A 13 15.81 15.57 10.62
N TYR A 14 16.72 14.60 10.76
CA TYR A 14 16.86 13.83 12.01
C TYR A 14 17.16 14.74 13.21
N ALA A 15 18.00 15.77 13.03
CA ALA A 15 18.44 16.63 14.12
C ALA A 15 17.27 17.42 14.74
N LYS A 16 16.36 17.90 13.88
CA LYS A 16 15.13 18.58 14.30
C LYS A 16 14.18 17.60 14.99
N LYS A 17 14.11 16.35 14.52
CA LYS A 17 13.28 15.31 15.11
C LYS A 17 13.76 14.91 16.50
N ILE A 18 15.07 14.68 16.69
CA ILE A 18 15.67 14.40 18.01
C ILE A 18 15.31 15.49 19.01
N ARG A 19 15.56 16.76 18.65
CA ARG A 19 15.22 17.90 19.52
C ARG A 19 13.73 17.95 19.84
N LYS A 20 12.85 17.86 18.85
CA LYS A 20 11.40 17.91 19.07
C LYS A 20 10.91 16.77 19.96
N THR A 21 11.37 15.54 19.71
CA THR A 21 11.00 14.37 20.51
C THR A 21 11.47 14.54 21.95
N LEU A 22 12.72 15.00 22.15
CA LEU A 22 13.24 15.18 23.49
C LEU A 22 12.45 16.26 24.26
N PHE A 23 12.20 17.41 23.65
CA PHE A 23 11.42 18.46 24.29
C PHE A 23 9.98 18.01 24.60
N ALA A 24 9.37 17.19 23.73
CA ALA A 24 8.04 16.64 24.00
C ALA A 24 8.03 15.72 25.23
N GLN A 25 9.08 14.90 25.43
CA GLN A 25 9.20 14.02 26.60
C GLN A 25 9.36 14.80 27.92
N PHE A 26 9.82 16.04 27.85
CA PHE A 26 10.02 16.91 29.02
C PHE A 26 9.00 18.06 29.11
N LYS A 27 7.86 17.97 28.42
CA LYS A 27 6.85 19.04 28.33
C LYS A 27 6.47 19.64 29.69
N ASP A 28 6.32 18.80 30.72
CA ASP A 28 5.89 19.23 32.05
C ASP A 28 7.00 19.94 32.84
N LYS A 29 8.27 19.64 32.53
CA LYS A 29 9.47 20.20 33.20
C LYS A 29 10.05 21.43 32.47
N ILE A 30 9.54 21.79 31.29
CA ILE A 30 10.03 22.91 30.46
C ILE A 30 9.71 24.31 31.03
N LYS A 31 8.91 24.41 32.09
CA LYS A 31 8.66 25.70 32.79
C LYS A 31 9.94 26.26 33.43
N ASP A 32 10.89 25.41 33.75
CA ASP A 32 12.21 25.80 34.24
C ASP A 32 13.16 26.13 33.06
N LYS A 33 13.59 27.39 32.97
CA LYS A 33 14.49 27.88 31.91
C LYS A 33 15.85 27.19 31.94
N GLU A 34 16.30 26.74 33.11
CA GLU A 34 17.57 26.02 33.25
C GLU A 34 17.49 24.65 32.54
N ILE A 35 16.38 23.93 32.72
CA ILE A 35 16.12 22.64 32.06
C ILE A 35 16.08 22.82 30.55
N VAL A 36 15.44 23.88 30.05
CA VAL A 36 15.38 24.17 28.60
C VAL A 36 16.78 24.30 27.97
N GLY A 37 17.70 25.00 28.65
CA GLY A 37 19.08 25.14 28.21
C GLY A 37 19.82 23.80 28.17
N LYS A 38 19.68 22.99 29.24
CA LYS A 38 20.28 21.66 29.33
C LYS A 38 19.73 20.68 28.28
N LEU A 39 18.43 20.70 28.02
CA LEU A 39 17.80 19.89 26.97
C LEU A 39 18.30 20.25 25.57
N ALA A 40 18.47 21.55 25.29
CA ALA A 40 19.02 22.02 24.03
C ALA A 40 20.48 21.56 23.85
N TYR A 41 21.28 21.67 24.91
CA TYR A 41 22.66 21.20 24.92
C TYR A 41 22.76 19.68 24.73
N ALA A 42 21.97 18.90 25.47
CA ALA A 42 21.92 17.43 25.34
C ALA A 42 21.50 16.99 23.94
N SER A 43 20.52 17.69 23.33
CA SER A 43 20.13 17.44 21.93
C SER A 43 21.27 17.71 20.96
N ALA A 44 22.03 18.80 21.16
CA ALA A 44 23.15 19.16 20.30
C ALA A 44 24.30 18.15 20.40
N GLN A 45 24.61 17.67 21.61
CA GLN A 45 25.61 16.62 21.82
C GLN A 45 25.24 15.33 21.09
N LEU A 46 24.00 14.85 21.26
CA LEU A 46 23.53 13.66 20.55
C LEU A 46 23.57 13.87 19.03
N ASN A 47 23.09 15.02 18.54
CA ASN A 47 23.12 15.34 17.11
C ASN A 47 24.54 15.33 16.53
N LYS A 48 25.56 15.78 17.27
CA LYS A 48 26.96 15.73 16.83
C LYS A 48 27.44 14.28 16.63
N VAL A 49 27.12 13.39 17.57
CA VAL A 49 27.46 11.96 17.48
C VAL A 49 26.72 11.31 16.31
N ILE A 50 25.42 11.57 16.17
CA ILE A 50 24.62 11.05 15.05
C ILE A 50 25.15 11.57 13.71
N PHE A 51 25.54 12.83 13.61
CA PHE A 51 26.13 13.40 12.39
C PHE A 51 27.39 12.65 11.97
N GLU A 52 28.30 12.41 12.92
CA GLU A 52 29.51 11.65 12.66
C GLU A 52 29.18 10.24 12.14
N ILE A 53 28.23 9.54 12.77
CA ILE A 53 27.88 8.18 12.36
C ILE A 53 27.15 8.17 11.01
N VAL A 54 26.06 8.93 10.87
CA VAL A 54 25.13 8.84 9.74
C VAL A 54 25.71 9.50 8.49
N VAL A 55 26.33 10.68 8.64
CA VAL A 55 26.81 11.47 7.50
C VAL A 55 28.26 11.15 7.19
N ASN A 56 29.15 11.17 8.18
CA ASN A 56 30.59 11.01 7.93
C ASN A 56 31.00 9.53 7.74
N LYS A 57 30.51 8.63 8.60
CA LYS A 57 30.89 7.20 8.53
C LYS A 57 30.03 6.40 7.55
N LEU A 58 28.71 6.50 7.66
CA LEU A 58 27.77 5.73 6.81
C LEU A 58 27.52 6.37 5.44
N ARG A 59 27.89 7.65 5.27
CA ARG A 59 27.71 8.41 4.02
C ARG A 59 26.29 8.29 3.50
N LEU A 60 25.32 8.51 4.38
CA LEU A 60 23.92 8.60 3.99
C LEU A 60 23.65 9.96 3.37
N GLU A 61 22.83 9.97 2.33
CA GLU A 61 22.39 11.18 1.66
C GLU A 61 21.24 11.84 2.40
N LYS A 62 20.97 13.11 2.09
CA LYS A 62 19.88 13.86 2.72
C LYS A 62 18.52 13.20 2.53
N GLY A 63 18.30 12.49 1.41
CA GLY A 63 17.04 11.82 1.08
C GLY A 63 16.88 10.42 1.64
N ASP A 64 17.92 9.85 2.26
CA ASP A 64 17.86 8.56 2.92
C ASP A 64 17.00 8.65 4.19
N LEU A 65 16.56 7.49 4.69
CA LEU A 65 15.78 7.39 5.92
C LEU A 65 16.63 6.79 7.04
N VAL A 66 16.44 7.31 8.25
CA VAL A 66 17.05 6.79 9.46
C VAL A 66 16.02 6.66 10.58
N LYS A 67 16.26 5.72 11.48
CA LYS A 67 15.56 5.61 12.76
C LYS A 67 16.59 5.50 13.86
N ILE A 68 16.53 6.42 14.81
CA ILE A 68 17.49 6.54 15.91
C ILE A 68 16.75 6.25 17.21
N MET A 69 17.31 5.35 18.01
CA MET A 69 16.81 4.97 19.32
C MET A 69 17.95 4.99 20.32
N ILE A 70 17.76 5.67 21.43
CA ILE A 70 18.76 5.73 22.50
C ILE A 70 18.07 5.83 23.86
N GLU A 71 18.61 5.10 24.84
CA GLU A 71 18.18 5.20 26.23
C GLU A 71 18.89 6.35 26.94
N TYR A 72 18.20 6.97 27.88
CA TYR A 72 18.81 7.96 28.75
C TYR A 72 18.20 7.94 30.16
N ASP A 73 18.99 8.46 31.09
CA ASP A 73 18.56 8.79 32.43
C ASP A 73 18.59 10.31 32.64
N PHE A 74 17.71 10.82 33.49
CA PHE A 74 17.66 12.22 33.86
C PHE A 74 18.19 12.36 35.29
N ASP A 75 19.28 13.11 35.46
CA ASP A 75 19.83 13.45 36.76
C ASP A 75 19.07 14.66 37.31
N GLU A 76 18.23 14.46 38.33
CA GLU A 76 17.42 15.53 38.92
C GLU A 76 18.26 16.58 39.67
N ASN A 77 19.44 16.20 40.18
CA ASN A 77 20.32 17.14 40.89
C ASN A 77 20.99 18.10 39.92
N LYS A 78 21.45 17.59 38.77
CA LYS A 78 22.13 18.39 37.73
C LYS A 78 21.17 18.92 36.66
N LYS A 79 19.92 18.47 36.67
CA LYS A 79 18.89 18.75 35.64
C LYS A 79 19.37 18.39 34.23
N GLU A 80 20.14 17.32 34.12
CA GLU A 80 20.85 16.93 32.90
C GLU A 80 20.43 15.56 32.40
N ILE A 81 20.58 15.35 31.09
CA ILE A 81 20.36 14.05 30.46
C ILE A 81 21.69 13.33 30.33
N VAL A 82 21.72 12.10 30.83
CA VAL A 82 22.85 11.19 30.68
C VAL A 82 22.48 10.15 29.62
N TRP A 83 23.10 10.27 28.44
CA TRP A 83 22.89 9.36 27.32
C TRP A 83 23.60 8.02 27.53
N LYS A 84 22.90 6.92 27.27
CA LYS A 84 23.47 5.57 27.25
C LYS A 84 23.90 5.20 25.84
N PHE A 85 25.08 5.67 25.45
CA PHE A 85 25.62 5.47 24.10
C PHE A 85 25.88 4.00 23.77
N ASP A 86 26.12 3.15 24.78
CA ASP A 86 26.20 1.70 24.68
C ASP A 86 24.91 1.06 24.14
N LYS A 87 23.77 1.74 24.32
CA LYS A 87 22.45 1.30 23.84
C LYS A 87 21.94 2.07 22.63
N LEU A 88 22.80 2.85 21.97
CA LEU A 88 22.44 3.57 20.76
C LEU A 88 22.17 2.58 19.62
N LYS A 89 20.95 2.63 19.07
CA LYS A 89 20.55 1.86 17.88
C LYS A 89 20.21 2.81 16.75
N ILE A 90 20.80 2.57 15.58
CA ILE A 90 20.55 3.33 14.37
C ILE A 90 20.17 2.35 13.27
N PHE A 91 19.00 2.55 12.67
CA PHE A 91 18.58 1.85 11.46
C PHE A 91 18.70 2.82 10.29
N SER A 92 19.26 2.36 9.17
CA SER A 92 19.48 3.16 7.96
C SER A 92 18.84 2.49 6.75
N PHE A 93 18.17 3.28 5.91
CA PHE A 93 17.54 2.84 4.68
C PHE A 93 17.98 3.79 3.57
N ARG A 94 18.67 3.25 2.57
CA ARG A 94 19.07 4.02 1.40
C ARG A 94 17.91 4.16 0.45
N ARG A 95 17.74 5.35 -0.11
CA ARG A 95 16.74 5.61 -1.15
C ARG A 95 17.18 4.93 -2.45
N VAL A 96 16.26 4.20 -3.06
CA VAL A 96 16.41 3.76 -4.45
C VAL A 96 16.15 4.97 -5.36
N PRO A 97 17.01 5.24 -6.36
CA PRO A 97 16.81 6.33 -7.31
C PRO A 97 15.42 6.30 -7.94
N GLN A 98 14.80 7.47 -8.09
CA GLN A 98 13.44 7.58 -8.64
C GLN A 98 13.35 7.02 -10.06
N GLU A 99 14.40 7.24 -10.87
CA GLU A 99 14.50 6.75 -12.25
C GLU A 99 14.44 5.21 -12.35
N GLU A 100 15.03 4.49 -11.38
CA GLU A 100 14.96 3.03 -11.32
C GLU A 100 13.55 2.56 -10.95
N ILE A 101 12.91 3.24 -10.01
CA ILE A 101 11.53 2.95 -9.61
C ILE A 101 10.59 3.19 -10.79
N GLU A 102 10.76 4.30 -11.51
CA GLU A 102 9.91 4.65 -12.65
C GLU A 102 9.99 3.62 -13.77
N LYS A 103 11.18 3.12 -14.11
CA LYS A 103 11.34 2.04 -15.10
C LYS A 103 10.57 0.78 -14.71
N VAL A 104 10.68 0.36 -13.44
CA VAL A 104 9.96 -0.82 -12.94
C VAL A 104 8.45 -0.59 -12.93
N VAL A 105 8.02 0.60 -12.53
CA VAL A 105 6.60 0.96 -12.54
C VAL A 105 6.06 0.97 -13.97
N GLU A 106 6.77 1.57 -14.92
CA GLU A 106 6.40 1.60 -16.34
C GLU A 106 6.29 0.19 -16.91
N GLU A 107 7.29 -0.66 -16.70
CA GLU A 107 7.28 -2.06 -17.15
C GLU A 107 6.06 -2.83 -16.61
N VAL A 108 5.75 -2.68 -15.31
CA VAL A 108 4.59 -3.34 -14.70
C VAL A 108 3.28 -2.76 -15.24
N VAL A 109 3.19 -1.44 -15.41
CA VAL A 109 2.00 -0.78 -15.93
C VAL A 109 1.75 -1.14 -17.39
N GLU A 110 2.79 -1.25 -18.21
CA GLU A 110 2.69 -1.72 -19.60
C GLU A 110 2.17 -3.16 -19.66
N LYS A 111 2.74 -4.06 -18.85
CA LYS A 111 2.23 -5.44 -18.72
C LYS A 111 0.76 -5.44 -18.30
N LEU A 112 0.34 -4.58 -17.38
CA LEU A 112 -1.07 -4.46 -16.99
C LEU A 112 -1.98 -3.96 -18.12
N LYS A 113 -1.48 -3.08 -18.99
CA LYS A 113 -2.23 -2.63 -20.19
C LYS A 113 -2.36 -3.74 -21.22
N GLU A 114 -1.30 -4.51 -21.45
CA GLU A 114 -1.33 -5.68 -22.34
C GLU A 114 -2.26 -6.79 -21.82
N ILE A 115 -2.45 -6.89 -20.51
CA ILE A 115 -3.37 -7.86 -19.90
C ILE A 115 -4.85 -7.47 -20.04
N LYS A 116 -5.20 -6.25 -20.49
CA LYS A 116 -6.60 -5.90 -20.84
C LYS A 116 -7.03 -6.56 -22.15
N LEU A 117 -7.05 -7.89 -22.17
CA LEU A 117 -7.60 -8.70 -23.26
C LEU A 117 -9.12 -8.56 -23.37
N TYR A 118 -9.80 -8.34 -22.24
CA TYR A 118 -11.24 -8.38 -22.15
C TYR A 118 -11.85 -7.04 -21.75
N GLU A 119 -12.74 -6.53 -22.58
CA GLU A 119 -13.62 -5.41 -22.28
C GLU A 119 -14.95 -5.92 -21.72
N VAL A 120 -15.64 -5.10 -20.94
CA VAL A 120 -16.92 -5.47 -20.31
C VAL A 120 -17.98 -4.45 -20.68
N GLU A 121 -19.16 -4.89 -21.13
CA GLU A 121 -20.28 -4.03 -21.50
C GLU A 121 -21.57 -4.48 -20.82
N LYS A 122 -22.36 -3.54 -20.31
CA LYS A 122 -23.63 -3.87 -19.65
C LYS A 122 -24.63 -4.32 -20.71
N LEU A 123 -25.17 -5.53 -20.56
CA LEU A 123 -26.22 -6.06 -21.43
C LEU A 123 -27.62 -5.69 -20.92
N GLY A 124 -27.81 -5.74 -19.60
CA GLY A 124 -29.11 -5.48 -19.01
C GLY A 124 -29.20 -5.88 -17.56
N GLU A 125 -30.43 -5.96 -17.07
CA GLU A 125 -30.79 -6.41 -15.73
C GLU A 125 -31.84 -7.51 -15.85
N THR A 126 -31.73 -8.56 -15.05
CA THR A 126 -32.78 -9.59 -14.97
C THR A 126 -33.92 -9.15 -14.06
N VAL A 127 -35.02 -9.90 -14.11
CA VAL A 127 -36.16 -9.75 -13.19
C VAL A 127 -35.74 -9.91 -11.72
N ASP A 128 -34.68 -10.69 -11.46
CA ASP A 128 -34.14 -10.94 -10.12
C ASP A 128 -33.12 -9.87 -9.66
N GLU A 129 -33.11 -8.69 -10.31
CA GLU A 129 -32.17 -7.58 -10.06
C GLU A 129 -30.68 -7.95 -10.28
N ASP A 130 -30.41 -9.01 -11.06
CA ASP A 130 -29.04 -9.32 -11.47
C ASP A 130 -28.61 -8.41 -12.62
N LEU A 131 -27.48 -7.75 -12.44
CA LEU A 131 -26.81 -7.00 -13.50
C LEU A 131 -26.00 -7.97 -14.35
N ILE A 132 -26.25 -7.94 -15.66
CA ILE A 132 -25.58 -8.80 -16.63
C ILE A 132 -24.68 -7.96 -17.52
N PHE A 133 -23.44 -8.43 -17.67
CA PHE A 133 -22.46 -7.83 -18.56
C PHE A 133 -21.91 -8.84 -19.56
N SER A 134 -21.71 -8.39 -20.79
CA SER A 134 -20.96 -9.09 -21.84
C SER A 134 -19.46 -8.90 -21.62
N VAL A 135 -18.69 -9.96 -21.85
CA VAL A 135 -17.23 -9.90 -21.92
C VAL A 135 -16.84 -9.95 -23.39
N LEU A 136 -16.16 -8.91 -23.87
CA LEU A 136 -15.70 -8.76 -25.24
C LEU A 136 -14.19 -8.96 -25.32
N LYS A 137 -13.69 -9.67 -26.33
CA LYS A 137 -12.27 -9.71 -26.71
C LYS A 137 -12.18 -9.30 -28.17
N GLU A 138 -11.38 -8.27 -28.47
CA GLU A 138 -11.25 -7.71 -29.82
C GLU A 138 -12.63 -7.39 -30.48
N GLY A 139 -13.58 -6.89 -29.69
CA GLY A 139 -14.94 -6.56 -30.12
C GLY A 139 -15.89 -7.75 -30.31
N LYS A 140 -15.44 -8.99 -30.07
CA LYS A 140 -16.31 -10.19 -30.11
C LYS A 140 -16.73 -10.58 -28.71
N GLU A 141 -18.02 -10.89 -28.53
CA GLU A 141 -18.52 -11.45 -27.28
C GLU A 141 -17.97 -12.86 -27.07
N VAL A 142 -17.18 -13.00 -26.01
CA VAL A 142 -16.53 -14.24 -25.60
C VAL A 142 -17.00 -14.70 -24.22
N GLY A 143 -17.77 -13.92 -23.48
CA GLY A 143 -18.17 -14.29 -22.13
C GLY A 143 -19.33 -13.48 -21.57
N ILE A 144 -19.74 -13.85 -20.36
CA ILE A 144 -20.81 -13.19 -19.63
C ILE A 144 -20.47 -13.10 -18.15
N ILE A 145 -20.91 -12.03 -17.50
CA ILE A 145 -20.79 -11.79 -16.07
C ILE A 145 -22.19 -11.57 -15.51
N VAL A 146 -22.50 -12.25 -14.41
CA VAL A 146 -23.73 -12.06 -13.64
C VAL A 146 -23.34 -11.60 -12.25
N THR A 147 -23.83 -10.44 -11.86
CA THR A 147 -23.55 -9.85 -10.54
C THR A 147 -24.82 -9.26 -9.92
N THR A 148 -24.95 -9.37 -8.60
CA THR A 148 -26.07 -8.80 -7.85
C THR A 148 -25.54 -7.72 -6.94
N LYS A 149 -26.27 -6.60 -6.79
CA LYS A 149 -25.91 -5.60 -5.79
C LYS A 149 -26.24 -6.13 -4.39
N LEU A 150 -25.32 -5.97 -3.44
CA LEU A 150 -25.55 -6.32 -2.03
C LEU A 150 -25.81 -5.04 -1.22
N ASP A 151 -24.87 -4.08 -1.28
CA ASP A 151 -24.94 -2.79 -0.57
C ASP A 151 -24.56 -1.63 -1.53
N GLU A 152 -24.39 -0.39 -1.02
CA GLU A 152 -24.05 0.78 -1.84
C GLU A 152 -22.80 0.59 -2.70
N ASN A 153 -21.74 0.00 -2.13
CA ASN A 153 -20.44 -0.20 -2.78
C ASN A 153 -20.03 -1.68 -2.88
N SER A 154 -20.95 -2.63 -2.63
CA SER A 154 -20.63 -4.05 -2.61
C SER A 154 -21.54 -4.84 -3.55
N TYR A 155 -20.94 -5.75 -4.32
CA TYR A 155 -21.66 -6.62 -5.25
C TYR A 155 -21.23 -8.08 -5.04
N LEU A 156 -22.13 -9.00 -5.32
CA LEU A 156 -21.84 -10.43 -5.41
C LEU A 156 -21.69 -10.82 -6.87
N LEU A 157 -20.47 -11.12 -7.27
CA LEU A 157 -20.18 -11.77 -8.54
C LEU A 157 -20.67 -13.22 -8.47
N LYS A 158 -21.89 -13.47 -8.95
CA LYS A 158 -22.51 -14.80 -8.93
C LYS A 158 -21.73 -15.74 -9.82
N LYS A 159 -21.51 -15.34 -11.07
CA LYS A 159 -20.81 -16.16 -12.07
C LYS A 159 -20.19 -15.31 -13.18
N VAL A 160 -18.98 -15.67 -13.58
CA VAL A 160 -18.31 -15.23 -14.81
C VAL A 160 -18.01 -16.46 -15.64
N VAL A 161 -18.26 -16.41 -16.94
CA VAL A 161 -17.87 -17.46 -17.88
C VAL A 161 -17.22 -16.81 -19.08
N VAL A 162 -16.02 -17.24 -19.42
CA VAL A 162 -15.29 -16.80 -20.63
C VAL A 162 -14.96 -18.02 -21.48
N VAL A 163 -15.33 -17.95 -22.75
CA VAL A 163 -15.15 -18.97 -23.79
C VAL A 163 -14.10 -18.47 -24.78
N ASP A 164 -12.83 -18.54 -24.39
CA ASP A 164 -11.68 -18.14 -25.22
C ASP A 164 -10.73 -19.35 -25.45
N GLU A 165 -9.50 -19.10 -25.90
CA GLU A 165 -8.43 -20.12 -26.03
C GLU A 165 -8.22 -20.93 -24.74
N ASN A 166 -8.32 -20.26 -23.59
CA ASN A 166 -8.27 -20.88 -22.27
C ASN A 166 -9.58 -20.58 -21.51
N PRO A 167 -10.64 -21.41 -21.67
CA PRO A 167 -11.93 -21.14 -21.04
C PRO A 167 -11.86 -21.25 -19.52
N PHE A 168 -12.54 -20.32 -18.84
CA PHE A 168 -12.57 -20.30 -17.37
C PHE A 168 -13.92 -19.83 -16.84
N GLU A 169 -14.20 -20.21 -15.59
CA GLU A 169 -15.28 -19.65 -14.80
C GLU A 169 -14.77 -19.02 -13.50
N ILE A 170 -15.51 -18.04 -12.98
CA ILE A 170 -15.36 -17.50 -11.63
C ILE A 170 -16.72 -17.56 -10.96
N GLU A 171 -16.81 -18.01 -9.71
CA GLU A 171 -18.09 -18.14 -9.00
C GLU A 171 -18.02 -17.55 -7.59
N LYS A 172 -19.13 -16.93 -7.17
CA LYS A 172 -19.41 -16.53 -5.78
C LYS A 172 -18.32 -15.67 -5.13
N VAL A 173 -17.90 -14.61 -5.80
CA VAL A 173 -16.91 -13.66 -5.28
C VAL A 173 -17.61 -12.40 -4.81
N LYS A 174 -17.39 -12.01 -3.55
CA LYS A 174 -17.82 -10.68 -3.07
C LYS A 174 -16.81 -9.64 -3.55
N ILE A 175 -17.31 -8.58 -4.18
CA ILE A 175 -16.48 -7.51 -4.72
C ILE A 175 -16.89 -6.18 -4.08
N GLU A 176 -15.88 -5.41 -3.66
CA GLU A 176 -16.05 -4.02 -3.24
C GLU A 176 -15.67 -3.13 -4.41
N VAL A 177 -16.56 -2.22 -4.77
CA VAL A 177 -16.42 -1.35 -5.93
C VAL A 177 -16.10 0.04 -5.45
N ASP A 178 -14.89 0.49 -5.76
CA ASP A 178 -14.46 1.88 -5.59
C ASP A 178 -14.44 2.55 -6.97
N GLY A 179 -15.53 3.24 -7.32
CA GLY A 179 -15.71 3.86 -8.65
C GLY A 179 -16.67 3.09 -9.57
N SER A 180 -16.25 2.84 -10.82
CA SER A 180 -17.11 2.24 -11.85
C SER A 180 -17.16 0.72 -11.76
N LEU A 181 -18.36 0.15 -11.60
CA LEU A 181 -18.58 -1.30 -11.62
C LEU A 181 -18.00 -1.96 -12.88
N LYS A 182 -18.11 -1.31 -14.04
CA LYS A 182 -17.57 -1.83 -15.31
C LYS A 182 -16.05 -2.00 -15.26
N GLU A 183 -15.33 -1.06 -14.65
CA GLU A 183 -13.88 -1.13 -14.51
C GLU A 183 -13.45 -2.22 -13.53
N CYS A 184 -14.14 -2.33 -12.38
CA CYS A 184 -13.89 -3.41 -11.42
C CYS A 184 -14.09 -4.79 -12.07
N LEU A 185 -15.19 -4.98 -12.80
CA LEU A 185 -15.46 -6.25 -13.49
C LEU A 185 -14.41 -6.56 -14.57
N SER A 186 -14.00 -5.57 -15.36
CA SER A 186 -12.92 -5.74 -16.35
C SER A 186 -11.61 -6.12 -15.67
N ASN A 187 -11.25 -5.49 -14.55
CA ASN A 187 -10.04 -5.82 -13.80
C ASN A 187 -10.09 -7.26 -13.26
N ILE A 188 -11.23 -7.72 -12.73
CA ILE A 188 -11.37 -9.10 -12.25
C ILE A 188 -11.18 -10.09 -13.39
N VAL A 189 -11.84 -9.86 -14.53
CA VAL A 189 -11.73 -10.76 -15.69
C VAL A 189 -10.30 -10.81 -16.21
N ASN A 190 -9.55 -9.70 -16.19
CA ASN A 190 -8.21 -9.61 -16.76
C ASN A 190 -7.07 -9.98 -15.79
N LEU A 191 -7.15 -9.55 -14.52
CA LEU A 191 -6.03 -9.60 -13.56
C LEU A 191 -6.17 -10.71 -12.51
N GLU A 192 -7.40 -11.06 -12.10
CA GLU A 192 -7.64 -12.00 -11.00
C GLU A 192 -7.59 -13.46 -11.48
N THR A 193 -6.41 -13.87 -11.94
CA THR A 193 -6.15 -15.25 -12.41
C THR A 193 -6.34 -16.30 -11.33
N SER A 194 -6.13 -15.94 -10.05
CA SER A 194 -6.29 -16.86 -8.90
C SER A 194 -7.73 -17.31 -8.66
N LEU A 195 -8.71 -16.49 -9.06
CA LEU A 195 -10.14 -16.77 -8.92
C LEU A 195 -10.66 -17.66 -10.06
N ARG A 196 -9.86 -17.87 -11.11
CA ARG A 196 -10.27 -18.60 -12.31
C ARG A 196 -10.18 -20.09 -12.08
N LYS A 197 -11.27 -20.77 -12.41
CA LYS A 197 -11.31 -22.22 -12.54
C LYS A 197 -11.35 -22.55 -14.03
N ASN A 198 -10.29 -23.17 -14.53
CA ASN A 198 -10.22 -23.62 -15.92
C ASN A 198 -11.28 -24.69 -16.19
N ILE A 199 -12.01 -24.54 -17.27
CA ILE A 199 -13.09 -25.46 -17.70
C ILE A 199 -12.90 -25.86 -19.16
N SER A 200 -13.57 -26.93 -19.58
CA SER A 200 -13.52 -27.34 -20.98
C SER A 200 -14.28 -26.33 -21.86
N LYS A 201 -13.91 -26.24 -23.14
CA LYS A 201 -14.57 -25.34 -24.11
C LYS A 201 -16.05 -25.70 -24.32
N GLU A 202 -16.39 -26.98 -24.21
CA GLU A 202 -17.77 -27.45 -24.33
C GLU A 202 -18.61 -27.04 -23.12
N ASP A 203 -18.07 -27.17 -21.91
CA ASP A 203 -18.76 -26.78 -20.68
C ASP A 203 -18.94 -25.26 -20.61
N ALA A 204 -17.91 -24.51 -21.01
CA ALA A 204 -17.97 -23.05 -21.06
C ALA A 204 -19.07 -22.55 -22.01
N LYS A 205 -19.22 -23.17 -23.18
CA LYS A 205 -20.30 -22.85 -24.13
C LYS A 205 -21.69 -23.16 -23.56
N LYS A 206 -21.86 -24.34 -22.95
CA LYS A 206 -23.13 -24.74 -22.33
C LYS A 206 -23.53 -23.75 -21.23
N LEU A 207 -22.58 -23.37 -20.37
CA LEU A 207 -22.80 -22.40 -19.31
C LEU A 207 -23.16 -21.01 -19.87
N LEU A 208 -22.45 -20.55 -20.91
CA LEU A 208 -22.73 -19.27 -21.55
C LEU A 208 -24.14 -19.24 -22.16
N GLU A 209 -24.55 -20.29 -22.89
CA GLU A 209 -25.91 -20.39 -23.44
C GLU A 209 -26.99 -20.44 -22.35
N GLN A 210 -26.74 -21.17 -21.26
CA GLN A 210 -27.65 -21.24 -20.12
C GLN A 210 -27.85 -19.88 -19.45
N LEU A 211 -26.76 -19.12 -19.29
CA LEU A 211 -26.81 -17.78 -18.69
C LEU A 211 -27.48 -16.77 -19.63
N LYS A 212 -27.27 -16.90 -20.95
CA LYS A 212 -27.96 -16.07 -21.95
C LYS A 212 -29.46 -16.28 -21.98
N LYS A 213 -29.93 -17.52 -21.83
CA LYS A 213 -31.38 -17.81 -21.74
C LYS A 213 -32.08 -17.16 -20.54
N LYS A 214 -31.34 -16.71 -19.53
CA LYS A 214 -31.91 -15.99 -18.38
C LYS A 214 -32.10 -14.49 -18.62
N LEU A 215 -31.62 -13.97 -19.76
CA LEU A 215 -31.85 -12.59 -20.20
C LEU A 215 -33.18 -12.43 -20.97
N GLU A 216 -33.74 -13.52 -21.49
CA GLU A 216 -35.04 -13.57 -22.18
C GLU A 216 -36.19 -13.77 -21.17
#